data_AF-A0A9E4GL98-F1
#
_entry.id   AF-A0A9E4GL98-F1
#
_cell.length_a   1.000
_cell.length_b   1.000
_cell.length_c   1.000
_cell.angle_alpha   90.00
_cell.angle_beta   90.00
_cell.angle_gamma   90.00
#
_symmetry.space_group_name_H-M   'P 1'
#
loop_
_entity.id
_entity.type
_entity.pdbx_description
1 polymer ?
#
loop_
_entity_poly.entity_id
_entity_poly.type
_entity_poly.pdbx_seq_one_letter_code
_entity_poly.pdbx_strand_id
1 'polypeptide(L)'
;MDAAHKLRILTFTALALLLTLGSLPSIAQSPLPEFPDPVEALGEVFILQGRVLDTHGEPVADALVEIWQTDSNGAYDHPRSQQGGFDSNFQHFGADLSDDEGYWDFRTVIPGLYAGRPLHIHFRVRLDDQPVLTSQFYFATMLDDTESDGIFRGAGDDVDALLLSLTEHQLEGGSTVLASEPVDIVLALGSGDLSPSVQQTEGPYYPVVNVADHDNDLAVVSPQTPVFTLLNLNTATGDEFQTIPDVGRRMTREFMEYRPYVSIRQFRREIGKYVSEEQVAAYEEHVYVPVDFNHADGATLMQLPGVDEAVASALMEGRPFAGQEGFLALLAEYVDSTDAAMAQNWLVDEET
;
A
#
# COMPACT_ATOMS: atom_id res chain seq x y z
N MET A 1 -36.62 -16.70 10.75
CA MET A 1 -36.14 -15.89 9.62
C MET A 1 -36.56 -14.46 9.90
N ASP A 2 -35.71 -13.73 10.60
CA ASP A 2 -34.91 -12.61 10.06
C ASP A 2 -34.51 -11.74 11.26
N ALA A 3 -33.22 -11.75 11.62
CA ALA A 3 -32.71 -11.12 12.83
C ALA A 3 -31.41 -10.38 12.50
N ALA A 4 -31.58 -9.12 12.05
CA ALA A 4 -30.52 -8.14 12.04
C ALA A 4 -30.03 -7.93 13.48
N HIS A 5 -28.83 -8.44 13.80
CA HIS A 5 -28.17 -8.22 15.08
C HIS A 5 -27.57 -6.82 15.09
N LYS A 6 -28.26 -5.89 15.76
CA LYS A 6 -27.70 -4.59 16.16
C LYS A 6 -27.20 -4.68 17.60
N LEU A 7 -25.93 -4.35 17.78
CA LEU A 7 -25.23 -4.23 19.05
C LEU A 7 -25.99 -3.34 20.05
N ARG A 8 -26.23 -3.84 21.27
CA ARG A 8 -26.63 -3.08 22.46
C ARG A 8 -25.99 -3.73 23.69
N ILE A 9 -24.97 -3.10 24.26
CA ILE A 9 -24.41 -3.49 25.56
C ILE A 9 -24.95 -2.51 26.61
N LEU A 10 -25.66 -3.04 27.61
CA LEU A 10 -26.21 -2.29 28.75
C LEU A 10 -25.93 -3.08 30.04
N THR A 11 -25.42 -2.41 31.07
CA THR A 11 -25.68 -2.78 32.47
C THR A 11 -26.24 -1.56 33.26
N PHE A 12 -27.38 -1.80 33.93
CA PHE A 12 -28.26 -0.99 34.80
C PHE A 12 -27.73 0.37 35.34
N THR A 13 -28.45 1.50 35.34
CA THR A 13 -29.86 1.76 35.74
C THR A 13 -30.36 3.13 35.22
N ALA A 14 -31.65 3.21 34.91
CA ALA A 14 -32.52 4.41 34.86
C ALA A 14 -32.41 5.45 33.71
N LEU A 15 -33.47 5.39 32.89
CA LEU A 15 -34.40 6.48 32.52
C LEU A 15 -34.50 6.71 31.02
N ALA A 16 -35.73 6.53 30.56
CA ALA A 16 -36.17 6.61 29.18
C ALA A 16 -35.88 7.99 28.55
N LEU A 17 -35.32 7.96 27.34
CA LEU A 17 -35.64 8.94 26.32
C LEU A 17 -35.90 8.18 25.02
N LEU A 18 -37.18 8.09 24.67
CA LEU A 18 -37.67 7.51 23.43
C LEU A 18 -37.34 8.50 22.30
N LEU A 19 -36.17 8.39 21.69
CA LEU A 19 -35.89 9.02 20.40
C LEU A 19 -36.30 8.02 19.32
N THR A 20 -37.21 8.44 18.46
CA THR A 20 -37.64 7.74 17.26
C THR A 20 -36.42 7.44 16.41
N LEU A 21 -36.00 6.17 16.35
CA LEU A 21 -35.08 5.67 15.34
C LEU A 21 -35.77 5.86 13.98
N GLY A 22 -35.43 6.94 13.29
CA GLY A 22 -35.52 6.96 11.85
C GLY A 22 -34.67 5.80 11.33
N SER A 23 -35.22 5.01 10.40
CA SER A 23 -34.50 3.96 9.71
C SER A 23 -33.15 4.51 9.24
N LEU A 24 -32.04 3.85 9.64
CA LEU A 24 -30.77 4.06 8.96
C LEU A 24 -31.02 3.78 7.46
N PRO A 25 -30.58 4.66 6.55
CA PRO A 25 -30.74 4.41 5.13
C PRO A 25 -30.11 3.07 4.79
N SER A 26 -30.88 2.24 4.07
CA SER A 26 -30.43 0.97 3.54
C SER A 26 -29.26 1.21 2.60
N ILE A 27 -28.16 0.46 2.77
CA ILE A 27 -26.92 0.46 1.97
C ILE A 27 -27.16 0.11 0.48
N ALA A 28 -28.40 -0.14 0.05
CA ALA A 28 -28.74 -0.74 -1.24
C ALA A 28 -28.61 0.19 -2.47
N GLN A 29 -27.91 1.33 -2.40
CA GLN A 29 -27.97 2.33 -3.48
C GLN A 29 -26.65 3.00 -3.90
N SER A 30 -25.50 2.72 -3.26
CA SER A 30 -24.23 3.12 -3.86
C SER A 30 -23.95 2.20 -5.05
N PRO A 31 -23.63 2.73 -6.25
CA PRO A 31 -23.18 1.89 -7.35
C PRO A 31 -21.92 1.15 -6.91
N LEU A 32 -21.79 -0.12 -7.28
CA LEU A 32 -20.54 -0.85 -7.06
C LEU A 32 -19.38 -0.08 -7.71
N PRO A 33 -18.18 -0.12 -7.12
CA PRO A 33 -17.01 0.49 -7.72
C PRO A 33 -16.74 -0.12 -9.10
N GLU A 34 -16.36 0.75 -10.05
CA GLU A 34 -16.02 0.35 -11.42
C GLU A 34 -14.51 0.19 -11.55
N PHE A 35 -14.07 -1.02 -11.91
CA PHE A 35 -12.67 -1.31 -12.21
C PHE A 35 -12.47 -1.61 -13.70
N PRO A 36 -11.39 -1.12 -14.33
CA PRO A 36 -11.16 -1.31 -15.76
C PRO A 36 -10.80 -2.77 -16.10
N ASP A 37 -11.28 -3.28 -17.23
CA ASP A 37 -10.89 -4.59 -17.79
C ASP A 37 -9.69 -4.45 -18.76
N PRO A 38 -8.88 -5.51 -18.98
CA PRO A 38 -9.09 -6.89 -18.55
C PRO A 38 -8.44 -7.25 -17.20
N VAL A 39 -9.09 -8.14 -16.46
CA VAL A 39 -8.48 -8.90 -15.35
C VAL A 39 -7.39 -9.84 -15.90
N GLU A 40 -6.24 -9.89 -15.23
CA GLU A 40 -5.12 -10.77 -15.59
C GLU A 40 -4.80 -11.83 -14.53
N ALA A 41 -5.20 -11.59 -13.28
CA ALA A 41 -5.01 -12.52 -12.17
C ALA A 41 -5.81 -13.82 -12.33
N LEU A 42 -5.26 -14.90 -11.82
CA LEU A 42 -5.89 -16.20 -11.69
C LEU A 42 -6.80 -16.23 -10.46
N GLY A 43 -7.92 -16.94 -10.56
CA GLY A 43 -8.87 -17.15 -9.47
C GLY A 43 -10.22 -16.50 -9.72
N GLU A 44 -11.09 -16.59 -8.71
CA GLU A 44 -12.40 -15.96 -8.72
C GLU A 44 -12.27 -14.53 -8.20
N VAL A 45 -12.48 -13.55 -9.08
CA VAL A 45 -12.40 -12.12 -8.75
C VAL A 45 -13.67 -11.67 -8.04
N PHE A 46 -13.51 -10.85 -7.01
CA PHE A 46 -14.61 -10.16 -6.35
C PHE A 46 -14.21 -8.76 -5.89
N ILE A 47 -15.22 -7.92 -5.65
CA ILE A 47 -15.06 -6.61 -5.02
C ILE A 47 -15.16 -6.78 -3.50
N LEU A 48 -14.10 -6.48 -2.77
CA LEU A 48 -14.11 -6.32 -1.32
C LEU A 48 -14.42 -4.86 -1.00
N GLN A 49 -15.43 -4.58 -0.18
CA GLN A 49 -15.86 -3.20 0.09
C GLN A 49 -16.35 -3.03 1.53
N GLY A 50 -16.28 -1.79 2.01
CA GLY A 50 -16.67 -1.48 3.37
C GLY A 50 -16.69 0.01 3.70
N ARG A 51 -16.75 0.31 5.00
CA ARG A 51 -16.62 1.66 5.54
C ARG A 51 -15.67 1.71 6.73
N VAL A 52 -14.99 2.83 6.93
CA VAL A 52 -14.30 3.15 8.18
C VAL A 52 -15.19 4.09 8.99
N LEU A 53 -15.54 3.68 10.20
CA LEU A 53 -16.40 4.42 11.11
C LEU A 53 -15.72 4.64 12.45
N ASP A 54 -16.13 5.67 13.19
CA ASP A 54 -15.79 5.83 14.59
C ASP A 54 -16.77 5.05 15.51
N THR A 55 -16.54 5.08 16.83
CA THR A 55 -17.41 4.40 17.80
C THR A 55 -18.83 4.98 17.92
N HIS A 56 -19.10 6.15 17.33
CA HIS A 56 -20.43 6.74 17.26
C HIS A 56 -21.16 6.35 15.96
N GLY A 57 -20.47 5.66 15.04
CA GLY A 57 -20.98 5.30 13.72
C GLY A 57 -20.83 6.42 12.69
N GLU A 58 -20.03 7.44 12.99
CA GLU A 58 -19.71 8.52 12.06
C GLU A 58 -18.59 8.09 11.11
N PRO A 59 -18.64 8.47 9.83
CA PRO A 59 -17.59 8.13 8.87
C PRO A 59 -16.24 8.75 9.23
N VAL A 60 -15.18 7.99 8.98
CA VAL A 60 -13.79 8.45 9.08
C VAL A 60 -13.26 8.54 7.66
N ALA A 61 -13.03 9.76 7.18
CA ALA A 61 -12.41 10.02 5.89
C ALA A 61 -10.88 9.94 5.97
N ASP A 62 -10.23 9.79 4.81
CA ASP A 62 -8.78 9.76 4.64
C ASP A 62 -8.05 8.68 5.47
N ALA A 63 -8.79 7.65 5.91
CA ALA A 63 -8.20 6.47 6.54
C ALA A 63 -7.60 5.57 5.45
N LEU A 64 -6.29 5.32 5.54
CA LEU A 64 -5.62 4.42 4.62
C LEU A 64 -5.88 2.97 5.05
N VAL A 65 -6.66 2.27 4.25
CA VAL A 65 -6.89 0.82 4.39
C VAL A 65 -5.86 0.11 3.53
N GLU A 66 -5.04 -0.74 4.13
CA GLU A 66 -4.08 -1.60 3.44
C GLU A 66 -4.57 -3.04 3.54
N ILE A 67 -4.52 -3.82 2.45
CA ILE A 67 -4.76 -5.27 2.48
C ILE A 67 -3.54 -6.05 2.01
N TRP A 68 -3.40 -7.28 2.51
CA TRP A 68 -2.47 -8.27 1.95
C TRP A 68 -3.05 -9.68 2.09
N GLN A 69 -2.80 -10.51 1.09
CA GLN A 69 -3.34 -11.87 1.03
C GLN A 69 -2.46 -12.77 0.16
N THR A 70 -2.82 -14.05 0.15
CA THR A 70 -2.33 -15.00 -0.86
C THR A 70 -3.05 -14.78 -2.20
N ASP A 71 -2.41 -15.22 -3.28
CA ASP A 71 -3.10 -15.49 -4.54
C ASP A 71 -4.08 -16.68 -4.42
N SER A 72 -4.77 -17.02 -5.51
CA SER A 72 -5.69 -18.17 -5.55
C SER A 72 -5.01 -19.53 -5.32
N ASN A 73 -3.69 -19.61 -5.42
CA ASN A 73 -2.91 -20.83 -5.16
C ASN A 73 -2.48 -20.97 -3.69
N GLY A 74 -2.69 -19.93 -2.88
CA GLY A 74 -2.27 -19.89 -1.47
C GLY A 74 -0.84 -19.38 -1.27
N ALA A 75 -0.23 -18.81 -2.32
CA ALA A 75 1.11 -18.25 -2.26
C ALA A 75 1.06 -16.75 -1.96
N TYR A 76 1.91 -16.31 -1.02
CA TYR A 76 2.24 -14.88 -0.84
C TYR A 76 3.43 -14.52 -1.72
N ASP A 77 3.39 -13.31 -2.31
CA ASP A 77 4.61 -12.63 -2.77
C ASP A 77 5.39 -12.08 -1.58
N HIS A 78 6.19 -12.95 -0.95
CA HIS A 78 7.01 -12.58 0.20
C HIS A 78 8.27 -13.45 0.28
N PRO A 79 9.47 -12.90 0.61
CA PRO A 79 10.73 -13.66 0.66
C PRO A 79 10.74 -14.86 1.62
N ARG A 80 9.85 -14.87 2.63
CA ARG A 80 9.68 -15.98 3.58
C ARG A 80 8.66 -17.03 3.13
N SER A 81 7.94 -16.79 2.03
CA SER A 81 7.01 -17.75 1.46
C SER A 81 7.80 -18.96 0.93
N GLN A 82 7.42 -20.16 1.36
CA GLN A 82 8.03 -21.40 0.89
C GLN A 82 7.20 -22.08 -0.21
N GLN A 83 6.00 -21.54 -0.49
CA GLN A 83 5.17 -22.01 -1.60
C GLN A 83 5.65 -21.37 -2.90
N GLY A 84 5.98 -22.20 -3.88
CA GLY A 84 6.26 -21.74 -5.25
C GLY A 84 4.99 -21.77 -6.10
N GLY A 85 5.07 -21.16 -7.29
CA GLY A 85 3.94 -21.09 -8.22
C GLY A 85 2.97 -19.94 -7.94
N PHE A 86 3.50 -18.83 -7.41
CA PHE A 86 2.72 -17.60 -7.26
C PHE A 86 2.29 -17.06 -8.62
N ASP A 87 1.11 -16.47 -8.66
CA ASP A 87 0.59 -15.76 -9.81
C ASP A 87 1.32 -14.41 -9.97
N SER A 88 2.03 -14.25 -11.09
CA SER A 88 2.73 -13.01 -11.44
C SER A 88 1.79 -11.88 -11.89
N ASN A 89 0.52 -12.20 -12.15
CA ASN A 89 -0.49 -11.25 -12.59
C ASN A 89 -1.40 -10.79 -11.44
N PHE A 90 -1.08 -11.17 -10.20
CA PHE A 90 -1.79 -10.74 -9.01
C PHE A 90 -0.87 -9.86 -8.15
N GLN A 91 -1.39 -8.77 -7.58
CA GLN A 91 -0.58 -7.80 -6.83
C GLN A 91 -0.28 -8.22 -5.38
N HIS A 92 -1.05 -9.16 -4.80
CA HIS A 92 -0.94 -9.67 -3.42
C HIS A 92 -1.22 -8.68 -2.28
N PHE A 93 -1.08 -7.37 -2.52
CA PHE A 93 -1.32 -6.29 -1.57
C PHE A 93 -1.82 -5.04 -2.30
N GLY A 94 -2.45 -4.12 -1.57
CA GLY A 94 -2.93 -2.86 -2.13
C GLY A 94 -3.41 -1.92 -1.04
N ALA A 95 -3.65 -0.67 -1.39
CA ALA A 95 -4.20 0.32 -0.49
C ALA A 95 -5.35 1.12 -1.12
N ASP A 96 -6.26 1.58 -0.26
CA ASP A 96 -7.32 2.51 -0.62
C ASP A 96 -7.50 3.56 0.48
N LEU A 97 -7.88 4.78 0.10
CA LEU A 97 -8.20 5.85 1.03
C LEU A 97 -9.71 5.94 1.17
N SER A 98 -10.19 5.85 2.41
CA SER A 98 -11.62 5.98 2.66
C SER A 98 -12.13 7.38 2.26
N ASP A 99 -13.25 7.45 1.55
CA ASP A 99 -13.84 8.73 1.11
C ASP A 99 -14.49 9.55 2.26
N ASP A 100 -15.10 10.68 1.94
CA ASP A 100 -15.81 11.55 2.89
C ASP A 100 -16.96 10.84 3.66
N GLU A 101 -17.50 9.76 3.10
CA GLU A 101 -18.53 8.90 3.71
C GLU A 101 -17.92 7.63 4.34
N GLY A 102 -16.59 7.54 4.37
CA GLY A 102 -15.78 6.47 4.94
C GLY A 102 -15.67 5.24 4.06
N TYR A 103 -16.18 5.25 2.82
CA TYR A 103 -16.16 4.09 1.94
C TYR A 103 -14.77 3.78 1.42
N TRP A 104 -14.46 2.50 1.33
CA TRP A 104 -13.25 1.95 0.72
C TRP A 104 -13.60 0.67 -0.04
N ASP A 105 -12.82 0.35 -1.06
CA ASP A 105 -13.01 -0.86 -1.85
C ASP A 105 -11.71 -1.38 -2.48
N PHE A 106 -11.73 -2.66 -2.86
CA PHE A 106 -10.66 -3.35 -3.56
C PHE A 106 -11.24 -4.32 -4.58
N ARG A 107 -10.61 -4.45 -5.75
CA ARG A 107 -10.79 -5.61 -6.63
C ARG A 107 -9.69 -6.62 -6.34
N THR A 108 -10.07 -7.83 -5.94
CA THR A 108 -9.12 -8.89 -5.57
C THR A 108 -9.65 -10.27 -5.96
N VAL A 109 -8.90 -11.32 -5.64
CA VAL A 109 -9.30 -12.72 -5.85
C VAL A 109 -9.62 -13.41 -4.52
N ILE A 110 -10.48 -14.43 -4.56
CA ILE A 110 -10.64 -15.33 -3.41
C ILE A 110 -9.27 -16.00 -3.15
N PRO A 111 -8.67 -15.81 -1.95
CA PRO A 111 -7.35 -16.35 -1.66
C PRO A 111 -7.36 -17.88 -1.63
N GLY A 112 -6.21 -18.49 -1.89
CA GLY A 112 -5.98 -19.92 -1.68
C GLY A 112 -5.57 -20.24 -0.25
N LEU A 113 -5.81 -21.49 0.17
CA LEU A 113 -5.43 -21.98 1.51
C LEU A 113 -3.90 -22.04 1.68
N TYR A 114 -3.40 -21.56 2.81
CA TYR A 114 -1.99 -21.72 3.18
C TYR A 114 -1.83 -22.18 4.63
N ALA A 115 -0.80 -23.00 4.87
CA ALA A 115 -0.37 -23.45 6.21
C ALA A 115 -1.49 -23.92 7.17
N GLY A 116 -2.60 -24.45 6.63
CA GLY A 116 -3.74 -24.90 7.43
C GLY A 116 -4.57 -23.79 8.09
N ARG A 117 -4.41 -22.53 7.66
CA ARG A 117 -5.30 -21.42 8.04
C ARG A 117 -6.53 -21.42 7.14
N PRO A 118 -7.71 -21.01 7.65
CA PRO A 118 -8.88 -20.76 6.82
C PRO A 118 -8.60 -19.65 5.79
N LEU A 119 -9.44 -19.51 4.77
CA LEU A 119 -9.33 -18.40 3.83
C LEU A 119 -9.45 -17.07 4.59
N HIS A 120 -8.51 -16.17 4.35
CA HIS A 120 -8.51 -14.85 4.98
C HIS A 120 -7.78 -13.81 4.13
N ILE A 121 -8.15 -12.56 4.37
CA ILE A 121 -7.48 -11.38 3.84
C ILE A 121 -7.05 -10.57 5.04
N HIS A 122 -5.76 -10.26 5.15
CA HIS A 122 -5.31 -9.36 6.19
C HIS A 122 -5.62 -7.91 5.83
N PHE A 123 -5.86 -7.09 6.85
CA PHE A 123 -6.00 -5.66 6.66
C PHE A 123 -5.32 -4.85 7.76
N ARG A 124 -4.98 -3.62 7.43
CA ARG A 124 -4.54 -2.57 8.36
C ARG A 124 -5.26 -1.28 8.05
N VAL A 125 -5.52 -0.49 9.09
CA VAL A 125 -5.96 0.90 8.94
C VAL A 125 -4.92 1.83 9.52
N ARG A 126 -4.60 2.91 8.80
CA ARG A 126 -3.72 3.99 9.24
C ARG A 126 -4.45 5.33 9.23
N LEU A 127 -4.13 6.16 10.20
CA LEU A 127 -4.54 7.55 10.29
C LEU A 127 -3.30 8.40 10.49
N ASP A 128 -3.14 9.47 9.71
CA ASP A 128 -1.94 10.33 9.75
C ASP A 128 -0.64 9.51 9.71
N ASP A 129 -0.57 8.54 8.79
CA ASP A 129 0.51 7.56 8.62
C ASP A 129 0.76 6.60 9.80
N GLN A 130 -0.02 6.66 10.88
CA GLN A 130 0.12 5.78 12.04
C GLN A 130 -0.80 4.57 11.95
N PRO A 131 -0.30 3.34 12.14
CA PRO A 131 -1.15 2.15 12.24
C PRO A 131 -2.03 2.22 13.49
N VAL A 132 -3.35 2.19 13.29
CA VAL A 132 -4.35 2.22 14.36
C VAL A 132 -5.06 0.89 14.57
N LEU A 133 -5.12 0.04 13.54
CA LEU A 133 -5.70 -1.28 13.61
C LEU A 133 -5.01 -2.22 12.62
N THR A 134 -4.73 -3.45 13.04
CA THR A 134 -4.34 -4.57 12.17
C THR A 134 -5.22 -5.75 12.52
N SER A 135 -5.88 -6.33 11.53
CA SER A 135 -6.66 -7.55 11.70
C SER A 135 -6.77 -8.36 10.40
N GLN A 136 -7.81 -9.17 10.26
CA GLN A 136 -8.05 -10.00 9.09
C GLN A 136 -9.52 -10.37 8.94
N PHE A 137 -10.00 -10.36 7.70
CA PHE A 137 -11.29 -10.87 7.29
C PHE A 137 -11.22 -12.36 6.99
N TYR A 138 -12.33 -13.07 7.14
CA TYR A 138 -12.54 -14.48 6.84
C TYR A 138 -13.76 -14.65 5.95
N PHE A 139 -13.95 -15.82 5.35
CA PHE A 139 -15.09 -16.05 4.44
C PHE A 139 -16.19 -16.85 5.15
N ALA A 140 -17.43 -16.34 5.15
CA ALA A 140 -18.58 -16.99 5.78
C ALA A 140 -18.88 -18.38 5.18
N THR A 141 -18.52 -18.59 3.91
CA THR A 141 -18.64 -19.88 3.22
C THR A 141 -17.73 -20.98 3.80
N MET A 142 -16.72 -20.59 4.59
CA MET A 142 -15.73 -21.47 5.21
C MET A 142 -15.83 -21.45 6.75
N LEU A 143 -16.99 -21.09 7.30
CA LEU A 143 -17.14 -20.92 8.75
C LEU A 143 -16.79 -22.19 9.53
N ASP A 144 -17.23 -23.37 9.07
CA ASP A 144 -16.94 -24.66 9.72
C ASP A 144 -15.43 -24.93 9.88
N ASP A 145 -14.62 -24.52 8.89
CA ASP A 145 -13.16 -24.64 8.94
C ASP A 145 -12.53 -23.53 9.81
N THR A 146 -13.16 -22.34 9.82
CA THR A 146 -12.70 -21.13 10.50
C THR A 146 -12.92 -21.17 12.01
N GLU A 147 -13.98 -21.81 12.50
CA GLU A 147 -14.30 -21.88 13.94
C GLU A 147 -13.18 -22.51 14.80
N SER A 148 -12.33 -23.35 14.18
CA SER A 148 -11.20 -23.96 14.85
C SER A 148 -9.98 -23.03 15.00
N ASP A 149 -9.90 -22.00 14.17
CA ASP A 149 -8.79 -21.04 14.08
C ASP A 149 -8.66 -20.25 15.40
N GLY A 150 -7.46 -20.23 15.96
CA GLY A 150 -7.19 -19.58 17.25
C GLY A 150 -7.26 -18.05 17.17
N ILE A 151 -6.97 -17.48 16.00
CA ILE A 151 -7.00 -16.04 15.76
C ILE A 151 -8.44 -15.58 15.62
N PHE A 152 -9.26 -16.32 14.87
CA PHE A 152 -10.69 -16.07 14.73
C PHE A 152 -11.38 -16.09 16.10
N ARG A 153 -11.21 -17.17 16.87
CA ARG A 153 -11.78 -17.26 18.23
C ARG A 153 -11.26 -16.19 19.19
N GLY A 154 -10.08 -15.63 18.92
CA GLY A 154 -9.51 -14.52 19.69
C GLY A 154 -10.35 -13.24 19.63
N ALA A 155 -11.20 -13.08 18.60
CA ALA A 155 -12.13 -11.96 18.48
C ALA A 155 -13.35 -12.05 19.43
N GLY A 156 -13.56 -13.19 20.09
CA GLY A 156 -14.62 -13.34 21.10
C GLY A 156 -16.02 -13.25 20.51
N ASP A 157 -16.86 -12.38 21.08
CA ASP A 157 -18.26 -12.23 20.66
C ASP A 157 -18.42 -11.46 19.34
N ASP A 158 -17.32 -10.87 18.82
CA ASP A 158 -17.32 -10.02 17.62
C ASP A 158 -16.86 -10.74 16.34
N VAL A 159 -16.75 -12.08 16.37
CA VAL A 159 -16.29 -12.89 15.23
C VAL A 159 -17.08 -12.65 13.94
N ASP A 160 -18.37 -12.35 14.05
CA ASP A 160 -19.25 -12.11 12.90
C ASP A 160 -18.83 -10.86 12.10
N ALA A 161 -18.21 -9.86 12.76
CA ALA A 161 -17.72 -8.66 12.11
C ALA A 161 -16.50 -8.92 11.20
N LEU A 162 -15.86 -10.09 11.34
CA LEU A 162 -14.74 -10.50 10.51
C LEU A 162 -15.17 -11.35 9.30
N LEU A 163 -16.45 -11.69 9.17
CA LEU A 163 -16.95 -12.60 8.13
C LEU A 163 -17.43 -11.87 6.88
N LEU A 164 -16.78 -12.13 5.75
CA LEU A 164 -17.20 -11.73 4.42
C LEU A 164 -18.30 -12.65 3.92
N SER A 165 -19.44 -12.05 3.58
CA SER A 165 -20.49 -12.70 2.79
C SER A 165 -20.42 -12.18 1.37
N LEU A 166 -20.28 -13.08 0.39
CA LEU A 166 -20.19 -12.70 -1.02
C LEU A 166 -21.53 -12.90 -1.72
N THR A 167 -21.93 -11.91 -2.51
CA THR A 167 -23.19 -11.87 -3.26
C THR A 167 -22.90 -11.54 -4.73
N GLU A 168 -23.59 -12.20 -5.66
CA GLU A 168 -23.55 -11.83 -7.08
C GLU A 168 -24.48 -10.64 -7.35
N HIS A 169 -23.94 -9.59 -7.97
CA HIS A 169 -24.67 -8.42 -8.41
C HIS A 169 -24.77 -8.40 -9.93
N GLN A 170 -25.96 -8.08 -10.45
CA GLN A 170 -26.21 -7.91 -11.88
C GLN A 170 -25.85 -6.48 -12.29
N LEU A 171 -24.98 -6.32 -13.29
CA LEU A 171 -24.57 -5.04 -13.84
C LEU A 171 -25.51 -4.60 -14.97
N GLU A 172 -25.57 -3.28 -15.22
CA GLU A 172 -26.22 -2.75 -16.42
C GLU A 172 -25.51 -3.28 -17.67
N GLY A 173 -26.21 -4.12 -18.45
CA GLY A 173 -25.62 -4.83 -19.59
C GLY A 173 -25.66 -6.36 -19.47
N GLY A 174 -26.05 -6.90 -18.30
CA GLY A 174 -26.34 -8.32 -18.09
C GLY A 174 -25.14 -9.19 -17.72
N SER A 175 -23.96 -8.59 -17.47
CA SER A 175 -22.86 -9.25 -16.77
C SER A 175 -23.11 -9.29 -15.26
N THR A 176 -22.42 -10.18 -14.57
CA THR A 176 -22.42 -10.26 -13.10
C THR A 176 -21.05 -9.90 -12.53
N VAL A 177 -21.07 -9.35 -11.32
CA VAL A 177 -19.87 -9.16 -10.50
C VAL A 177 -20.12 -9.75 -9.12
N LEU A 178 -19.13 -10.45 -8.58
CA LEU A 178 -19.15 -10.92 -7.19
C LEU A 178 -18.65 -9.80 -6.29
N ALA A 179 -19.34 -9.51 -5.19
CA ALA A 179 -18.91 -8.51 -4.23
C ALA A 179 -19.20 -8.97 -2.80
N SER A 180 -18.42 -8.48 -1.83
CA SER A 180 -18.79 -8.63 -0.43
C SER A 180 -19.98 -7.74 -0.10
N GLU A 181 -20.86 -8.20 0.78
CA GLU A 181 -21.68 -7.27 1.56
C GLU A 181 -20.74 -6.26 2.25
N PRO A 182 -21.08 -4.96 2.31
CA PRO A 182 -20.18 -3.96 2.90
C PRO A 182 -19.84 -4.27 4.36
N VAL A 183 -18.55 -4.20 4.69
CA VAL A 183 -18.05 -4.48 6.04
C VAL A 183 -17.60 -3.20 6.73
N ASP A 184 -18.10 -2.95 7.93
CA ASP A 184 -17.71 -1.78 8.72
C ASP A 184 -16.45 -2.09 9.56
N ILE A 185 -15.42 -1.24 9.41
CA ILE A 185 -14.25 -1.19 10.29
C ILE A 185 -14.47 -0.06 11.29
N VAL A 186 -14.64 -0.39 12.58
CA VAL A 186 -14.94 0.60 13.63
C VAL A 186 -13.67 0.95 14.42
N LEU A 187 -13.26 2.21 14.40
CA LEU A 187 -12.08 2.74 15.07
C LEU A 187 -12.44 3.44 16.39
N ALA A 188 -11.70 3.09 17.45
CA ALA A 188 -11.75 3.77 18.74
C ALA A 188 -10.88 5.03 18.74
N LEU A 189 -11.38 6.13 18.16
CA LEU A 189 -10.67 7.41 18.05
C LEU A 189 -10.78 8.23 19.35
N GLY A 190 -10.09 7.83 20.43
CA GLY A 190 -10.03 8.62 21.67
C GLY A 190 -9.48 7.91 22.91
N SER A 191 -9.34 8.65 24.02
CA SER A 191 -9.02 8.11 25.35
C SER A 191 -10.29 7.54 26.02
N GLY A 192 -10.78 6.41 25.52
CA GLY A 192 -11.89 5.66 26.10
C GLY A 192 -11.40 4.33 26.68
N ASP A 193 -12.08 3.85 27.72
CA ASP A 193 -11.91 2.51 28.33
C ASP A 193 -12.43 1.42 27.38
N LEU A 194 -11.85 1.33 26.18
CA LEU A 194 -12.05 0.22 25.27
C LEU A 194 -10.85 -0.71 25.42
N SER A 195 -11.13 -1.96 25.78
CA SER A 195 -10.12 -3.00 25.73
C SER A 195 -9.68 -3.13 24.27
N PRO A 196 -8.37 -2.97 23.95
CA PRO A 196 -7.88 -3.26 22.61
C PRO A 196 -8.33 -4.66 22.22
N SER A 197 -8.71 -4.85 20.95
CA SER A 197 -8.69 -6.20 20.39
C SER A 197 -7.27 -6.75 20.60
N VAL A 198 -7.15 -8.07 20.82
CA VAL A 198 -5.82 -8.68 20.94
C VAL A 198 -5.05 -8.29 19.69
N GLN A 199 -3.96 -7.52 19.85
CA GLN A 199 -3.17 -7.00 18.74
C GLN A 199 -2.81 -8.18 17.83
N GLN A 200 -3.43 -8.23 16.66
CA GLN A 200 -3.09 -9.23 15.66
C GLN A 200 -1.77 -8.80 15.04
N THR A 201 -0.81 -9.71 14.98
CA THR A 201 0.47 -9.43 14.35
C THR A 201 0.25 -9.35 12.84
N GLU A 202 1.14 -8.64 12.14
CA GLU A 202 1.15 -8.53 10.67
C GLU A 202 1.38 -9.90 9.96
N GLY A 203 1.41 -10.99 10.73
CA GLY A 203 1.87 -12.29 10.30
C GLY A 203 3.36 -12.26 9.93
N PRO A 204 3.90 -13.37 9.43
CA PRO A 204 5.27 -13.42 8.91
C PRO A 204 5.40 -12.90 7.47
N TYR A 205 4.29 -12.44 6.86
CA TYR A 205 4.14 -12.17 5.42
C TYR A 205 3.60 -10.77 5.10
N TYR A 206 3.68 -9.81 6.03
CA TYR A 206 3.42 -8.42 5.67
C TYR A 206 4.35 -7.98 4.54
N PRO A 207 3.87 -7.23 3.53
CA PRO A 207 4.68 -6.84 2.39
C PRO A 207 5.97 -6.12 2.80
N VAL A 208 7.05 -6.38 2.07
CA VAL A 208 8.35 -5.70 2.25
C VAL A 208 8.49 -4.47 1.37
N VAL A 209 7.36 -3.93 0.93
CA VAL A 209 7.21 -2.72 0.11
C VAL A 209 6.32 -1.73 0.84
N ASN A 210 6.24 -0.49 0.35
CA ASN A 210 5.30 0.48 0.86
C ASN A 210 3.92 0.24 0.25
N VAL A 211 3.02 -0.43 0.98
CA VAL A 211 1.68 -0.81 0.49
C VAL A 211 0.86 0.42 0.06
N ALA A 212 1.11 1.59 0.66
CA ALA A 212 0.45 2.84 0.33
C ALA A 212 0.73 3.34 -1.11
N ASP A 213 1.77 2.82 -1.77
CA ASP A 213 2.12 3.18 -3.15
C ASP A 213 1.37 2.31 -4.19
N HIS A 214 0.52 1.39 -3.74
CA HIS A 214 -0.21 0.45 -4.59
C HIS A 214 -1.69 0.80 -4.63
N ASP A 215 -2.29 0.60 -5.81
CA ASP A 215 -3.72 0.80 -6.02
C ASP A 215 -4.57 -0.26 -5.31
N ASN A 216 -5.87 -0.08 -5.40
CA ASN A 216 -6.86 -0.99 -4.85
C ASN A 216 -7.31 -2.09 -5.82
N ASP A 217 -6.61 -2.27 -6.95
CA ASP A 217 -6.95 -3.26 -7.98
C ASP A 217 -5.90 -4.36 -8.06
N LEU A 218 -5.98 -5.32 -7.14
CA LEU A 218 -5.01 -6.41 -7.06
C LEU A 218 -5.10 -7.40 -8.24
N ALA A 219 -6.21 -7.38 -8.99
CA ALA A 219 -6.50 -8.32 -10.07
C ALA A 219 -5.86 -7.94 -11.42
N VAL A 220 -5.30 -6.74 -11.50
CA VAL A 220 -4.48 -6.26 -12.59
C VAL A 220 -3.19 -5.76 -11.98
N VAL A 221 -2.06 -6.37 -12.32
CA VAL A 221 -0.79 -5.77 -11.99
C VAL A 221 -0.64 -4.57 -12.91
N SER A 222 -1.07 -3.40 -12.42
CA SER A 222 -0.72 -2.12 -13.00
C SER A 222 0.77 -2.17 -13.30
N PRO A 223 1.24 -1.80 -14.51
CA PRO A 223 2.66 -1.62 -14.73
C PRO A 223 3.08 -0.67 -13.62
N GLN A 224 3.83 -1.20 -12.66
CA GLN A 224 4.32 -0.43 -11.53
C GLN A 224 4.85 0.84 -12.19
N THR A 225 4.31 2.01 -11.84
CA THR A 225 5.06 3.24 -12.04
C THR A 225 6.38 2.91 -11.36
N PRO A 226 7.46 2.61 -12.09
CA PRO A 226 8.52 1.76 -11.56
C PRO A 226 9.02 2.48 -10.33
N VAL A 227 8.69 2.01 -9.12
CA VAL A 227 9.12 2.70 -7.92
C VAL A 227 10.61 2.46 -7.92
N PHE A 228 11.36 3.43 -8.46
CA PHE A 228 12.78 3.31 -8.65
C PHE A 228 13.34 3.01 -7.28
N THR A 229 13.75 1.76 -7.08
CA THR A 229 14.29 1.26 -5.82
C THR A 229 15.73 1.73 -5.66
N LEU A 230 16.07 2.89 -6.23
CA LEU A 230 17.38 3.47 -6.06
C LEU A 230 17.43 4.03 -4.65
N LEU A 231 18.44 3.60 -3.90
CA LEU A 231 18.66 4.06 -2.54
C LEU A 231 19.26 5.47 -2.58
N ASN A 232 18.63 6.40 -1.87
CA ASN A 232 19.17 7.73 -1.69
C ASN A 232 20.51 7.65 -0.95
N LEU A 233 21.59 8.03 -1.62
CA LEU A 233 22.95 7.91 -1.10
C LEU A 233 23.17 8.69 0.19
N ASN A 234 22.35 9.71 0.49
CA ASN A 234 22.47 10.56 1.67
C ASN A 234 21.61 10.11 2.85
N THR A 235 20.52 9.37 2.62
CA THR A 235 19.58 8.99 3.69
C THR A 235 19.47 7.48 3.95
N ALA A 236 19.81 6.62 2.97
CA ALA A 236 19.70 5.17 3.12
C ALA A 236 20.47 4.63 4.35
N THR A 237 19.94 3.61 5.00
CA THR A 237 20.54 2.94 6.14
C THR A 237 21.60 1.94 5.69
N GLY A 238 22.43 1.49 6.65
CA GLY A 238 23.43 0.47 6.36
C GLY A 238 22.82 -0.90 5.99
N ASP A 239 21.61 -1.19 6.47
CA ASP A 239 20.91 -2.43 6.14
C ASP A 239 20.31 -2.36 4.73
N GLU A 240 19.78 -1.19 4.34
CA GLU A 240 19.34 -0.95 2.96
C GLU A 240 20.49 -1.08 1.97
N PHE A 241 21.67 -0.50 2.23
CA PHE A 241 22.79 -0.69 1.31
C PHE A 241 23.26 -2.14 1.17
N GLN A 242 23.05 -2.99 2.18
CA GLN A 242 23.40 -4.40 2.10
C GLN A 242 22.44 -5.23 1.24
N THR A 243 21.34 -4.66 0.76
CA THR A 243 20.49 -5.29 -0.25
C THR A 243 21.09 -5.20 -1.65
N ILE A 244 22.01 -4.24 -1.88
CA ILE A 244 22.72 -4.10 -3.15
C ILE A 244 23.67 -5.30 -3.35
N PRO A 245 23.62 -5.97 -4.51
CA PRO A 245 24.55 -7.05 -4.85
C PRO A 245 26.01 -6.65 -4.60
N ASP A 246 26.77 -7.53 -3.94
CA ASP A 246 28.19 -7.33 -3.64
C ASP A 246 28.54 -6.16 -2.70
N VAL A 247 27.55 -5.51 -2.08
CA VAL A 247 27.76 -4.52 -1.01
C VAL A 247 27.75 -5.20 0.36
N GLY A 248 28.93 -5.59 0.84
CA GLY A 248 29.11 -6.07 2.21
C GLY A 248 29.36 -4.93 3.21
N ARG A 249 29.36 -5.25 4.51
CA ARG A 249 29.60 -4.31 5.63
C ARG A 249 30.76 -3.33 5.44
N ARG A 250 31.82 -3.73 4.73
CA ARG A 250 32.94 -2.84 4.41
C ARG A 250 32.50 -1.74 3.46
N MET A 251 31.88 -2.10 2.34
CA MET A 251 31.44 -1.15 1.33
C MET A 251 30.31 -0.25 1.85
N THR A 252 29.39 -0.80 2.64
CA THR A 252 28.36 -0.04 3.37
C THR A 252 28.96 1.11 4.17
N ARG A 253 30.09 0.87 4.86
CA ARG A 253 30.79 1.93 5.62
C ARG A 253 31.33 3.01 4.70
N GLU A 254 31.95 2.64 3.59
CA GLU A 254 32.46 3.62 2.62
C GLU A 254 31.30 4.48 2.07
N PHE A 255 30.17 3.85 1.71
CA PHE A 255 28.98 4.57 1.23
C PHE A 255 28.53 5.62 2.24
N MET A 256 28.44 5.26 3.52
CA MET A 256 28.01 6.19 4.58
C MET A 256 29.07 7.25 4.94
N GLU A 257 30.36 6.94 4.84
CA GLU A 257 31.47 7.81 5.27
C GLU A 257 31.64 9.05 4.37
N TYR A 258 31.37 8.92 3.08
CA TYR A 258 31.49 10.04 2.11
C TYR A 258 30.25 10.92 2.00
N ARG A 259 29.22 10.69 2.83
CA ARG A 259 28.04 11.57 2.88
C ARG A 259 28.43 12.99 3.34
N PRO A 260 27.77 14.03 2.81
CA PRO A 260 26.79 13.98 1.74
C PRO A 260 27.46 13.85 0.36
N TYR A 261 26.83 13.06 -0.51
CA TYR A 261 27.07 13.09 -1.95
C TYR A 261 26.26 14.24 -2.54
N VAL A 262 26.93 15.10 -3.31
CA VAL A 262 26.31 16.23 -4.03
C VAL A 262 26.31 16.03 -5.55
N SER A 263 26.99 14.99 -6.04
CA SER A 263 26.94 14.58 -7.44
C SER A 263 27.23 13.10 -7.62
N ILE A 264 26.66 12.48 -8.65
CA ILE A 264 27.00 11.09 -8.99
C ILE A 264 28.47 10.94 -9.38
N ARG A 265 29.10 12.01 -9.88
CA ARG A 265 30.55 12.06 -10.14
C ARG A 265 31.38 11.96 -8.87
N GLN A 266 30.92 12.53 -7.75
CA GLN A 266 31.55 12.33 -6.45
C GLN A 266 31.45 10.86 -6.05
N PHE A 267 30.26 10.25 -6.14
CA PHE A 267 30.09 8.83 -5.84
C PHE A 267 31.06 7.96 -6.63
N ARG A 268 31.11 8.11 -7.96
CA ARG A 268 32.04 7.36 -8.83
C ARG A 268 33.50 7.53 -8.41
N ARG A 269 33.91 8.75 -8.06
CA ARG A 269 35.29 9.06 -7.65
C ARG A 269 35.64 8.48 -6.28
N GLU A 270 34.76 8.59 -5.30
CA GLU A 270 35.03 8.15 -3.93
C GLU A 270 34.97 6.62 -3.83
N ILE A 271 33.95 5.99 -4.42
CA ILE A 271 33.76 4.52 -4.38
C ILE A 271 34.72 3.80 -5.34
N GLY A 272 35.08 4.42 -6.47
CA GLY A 272 36.10 3.90 -7.40
C GLY A 272 37.50 3.75 -6.80
N LYS A 273 37.75 4.28 -5.59
CA LYS A 273 39.00 3.99 -4.84
C LYS A 273 39.07 2.54 -4.32
N TYR A 274 37.92 1.86 -4.21
CA TYR A 274 37.78 0.57 -3.54
C TYR A 274 37.38 -0.58 -4.46
N VAL A 275 36.71 -0.27 -5.57
CA VAL A 275 36.19 -1.25 -6.55
C VAL A 275 36.48 -0.80 -7.98
N SER A 276 36.30 -1.69 -8.96
CA SER A 276 36.49 -1.39 -10.38
C SER A 276 35.41 -0.44 -10.91
N GLU A 277 35.67 0.22 -12.04
CA GLU A 277 34.67 1.06 -12.73
C GLU A 277 33.40 0.28 -13.10
N GLU A 278 33.53 -0.99 -13.51
CA GLU A 278 32.40 -1.89 -13.78
C GLU A 278 31.55 -2.12 -12.53
N GLN A 279 32.18 -2.32 -11.38
CA GLN A 279 31.46 -2.50 -10.12
C GLN A 279 30.81 -1.19 -9.63
N VAL A 280 31.46 -0.03 -9.85
CA VAL A 280 30.85 1.28 -9.58
C VAL A 280 29.59 1.46 -10.43
N ALA A 281 29.66 1.14 -11.72
CA ALA A 281 28.51 1.21 -12.61
C ALA A 281 27.38 0.27 -12.14
N ALA A 282 27.70 -0.96 -11.73
CA ALA A 282 26.73 -1.87 -11.16
C ALA A 282 26.07 -1.33 -9.87
N TYR A 283 26.83 -0.63 -9.01
CA TYR A 283 26.23 0.00 -7.83
C TYR A 283 25.34 1.20 -8.18
N GLU A 284 25.69 1.94 -9.22
CA GLU A 284 24.93 3.10 -9.69
C GLU A 284 23.53 2.75 -10.20
N GLU A 285 23.33 1.51 -10.66
CA GLU A 285 22.00 0.96 -10.98
C GLU A 285 21.10 0.77 -9.75
N HIS A 286 21.61 0.97 -8.53
CA HIS A 286 20.90 0.76 -7.27
C HIS A 286 20.86 1.99 -6.35
N VAL A 287 21.47 3.11 -6.74
CA VAL A 287 21.60 4.28 -5.86
C VAL A 287 21.44 5.59 -6.61
N TYR A 288 21.05 6.63 -5.89
CA TYR A 288 21.01 7.97 -6.45
C TYR A 288 21.54 9.07 -5.54
N VAL A 289 21.96 10.16 -6.17
CA VAL A 289 22.28 11.41 -5.47
C VAL A 289 21.09 12.36 -5.60
N PRO A 290 20.55 12.90 -4.49
CA PRO A 290 19.49 13.89 -4.56
C PRO A 290 19.90 15.10 -5.41
N VAL A 291 18.98 15.54 -6.25
CA VAL A 291 19.21 16.54 -7.29
C VAL A 291 18.83 17.91 -6.76
N ASP A 292 19.83 18.74 -6.52
CA ASP A 292 19.65 20.18 -6.49
C ASP A 292 19.41 20.67 -7.93
N PHE A 293 18.19 21.07 -8.25
CA PHE A 293 17.80 21.42 -9.62
C PHE A 293 18.52 22.66 -10.17
N ASN A 294 19.12 23.50 -9.32
CA ASN A 294 19.90 24.67 -9.72
C ASN A 294 21.41 24.40 -9.82
N HIS A 295 21.93 23.39 -9.12
CA HIS A 295 23.38 23.17 -9.02
C HIS A 295 23.87 21.80 -9.50
N ALA A 296 22.99 20.80 -9.64
CA ALA A 296 23.37 19.45 -10.06
C ALA A 296 24.09 19.46 -11.41
N ASP A 297 25.12 18.63 -11.56
CA ASP A 297 25.77 18.45 -12.86
C ASP A 297 24.91 17.60 -13.81
N GLY A 298 25.20 17.65 -15.11
CA GLY A 298 24.45 16.88 -16.11
C GLY A 298 24.45 15.38 -15.87
N ALA A 299 25.49 14.81 -15.24
CA ALA A 299 25.50 13.38 -14.92
C ALA A 299 24.53 13.03 -13.79
N THR A 300 24.37 13.94 -12.83
CA THR A 300 23.44 13.81 -11.71
C THR A 300 22.00 14.05 -12.18
N LEU A 301 21.78 14.98 -13.13
CA LEU A 301 20.48 15.17 -13.77
C LEU A 301 20.05 13.94 -14.57
N MET A 302 20.96 13.25 -15.26
CA MET A 302 20.66 12.01 -15.98
C MET A 302 20.28 10.82 -15.06
N GLN A 303 20.30 10.98 -13.73
CA GLN A 303 19.71 10.00 -12.83
C GLN A 303 18.18 10.14 -12.75
N LEU A 304 17.62 11.26 -13.20
CA LEU A 304 16.18 11.46 -13.26
C LEU A 304 15.55 10.57 -14.35
N PRO A 305 14.34 10.03 -14.11
CA PRO A 305 13.62 9.24 -15.09
C PRO A 305 13.45 10.00 -16.41
N GLY A 306 13.69 9.32 -17.53
CA GLY A 306 13.55 9.89 -18.88
C GLY A 306 14.62 10.91 -19.29
N VAL A 307 15.55 11.30 -18.42
CA VAL A 307 16.52 12.36 -18.70
C VAL A 307 17.78 11.81 -19.39
N ASP A 308 17.90 12.07 -20.68
CA ASP A 308 19.13 11.85 -21.44
C ASP A 308 20.07 13.09 -21.41
N GLU A 309 21.20 13.00 -22.12
CA GLU A 309 22.19 14.10 -22.17
C GLU A 309 21.63 15.40 -22.77
N ALA A 310 20.72 15.30 -23.75
CA ALA A 310 20.10 16.46 -24.39
C ALA A 310 19.10 17.12 -23.45
N VAL A 311 18.28 16.32 -22.75
CA VAL A 311 17.34 16.81 -21.74
C VAL A 311 18.09 17.43 -20.56
N ALA A 312 19.13 16.77 -20.04
CA ALA A 312 19.96 17.32 -18.97
C ALA A 312 20.58 18.67 -19.36
N SER A 313 21.02 18.83 -20.62
CA SER A 313 21.54 20.09 -21.13
C SER A 313 20.47 21.19 -21.17
N ALA A 314 19.26 20.88 -21.64
CA ALA A 314 18.14 21.82 -21.65
C ALA A 314 17.74 22.26 -20.24
N LEU A 315 17.70 21.34 -19.28
CA LEU A 315 17.42 21.66 -17.88
C LEU A 315 18.49 22.57 -17.27
N MET A 316 19.77 22.36 -17.60
CA MET A 316 20.85 23.24 -17.15
C MET A 316 20.76 24.64 -17.77
N GLU A 317 20.33 24.75 -19.03
CA GLU A 317 20.10 26.04 -19.70
C GLU A 317 18.90 26.80 -19.12
N GLY A 318 17.91 26.10 -18.58
CA GLY A 318 16.72 26.67 -17.93
C GLY A 318 16.98 27.30 -16.56
N ARG A 319 18.17 27.14 -15.98
CA ARG A 319 18.53 27.65 -14.65
C ARG A 319 18.71 29.18 -14.63
N PRO A 320 18.45 29.83 -13.49
CA PRO A 320 17.94 29.27 -12.25
C PRO A 320 16.41 29.13 -12.25
N PHE A 321 15.92 28.09 -11.60
CA PHE A 321 14.49 27.91 -11.33
C PHE A 321 14.14 28.58 -10.00
N ALA A 322 12.98 29.24 -9.95
CA ALA A 322 12.48 29.89 -8.74
C ALA A 322 12.00 28.90 -7.68
N GLY A 323 11.74 27.64 -8.08
CA GLY A 323 11.31 26.56 -7.23
C GLY A 323 11.10 25.29 -8.05
N GLN A 324 10.82 24.19 -7.35
CA GLN A 324 10.67 22.85 -7.93
C GLN A 324 9.62 22.78 -9.06
N GLU A 325 8.50 23.50 -8.91
CA GLU A 325 7.42 23.53 -9.91
C GLU A 325 7.92 24.00 -11.29
N GLY A 326 8.79 25.03 -11.33
CA GLY A 326 9.34 25.54 -12.59
C GLY A 326 10.31 24.56 -13.26
N PHE A 327 11.09 23.83 -12.46
CA PHE A 327 11.96 22.77 -12.96
C PHE A 327 11.15 21.60 -13.52
N LEU A 328 10.15 21.12 -12.77
CA LEU A 328 9.29 20.02 -13.18
C LEU A 328 8.45 20.37 -14.42
N ALA A 329 7.99 21.62 -14.52
CA ALA A 329 7.27 22.09 -15.69
C ALA A 329 8.14 22.05 -16.96
N LEU A 330 9.41 22.47 -16.88
CA LEU A 330 10.34 22.36 -18.00
C LEU A 330 10.66 20.89 -18.32
N LEU A 331 10.89 20.05 -17.31
CA LEU A 331 11.15 18.62 -17.49
C LEU A 331 10.00 17.93 -18.23
N ALA A 332 8.75 18.24 -17.88
CA ALA A 332 7.55 17.68 -18.51
C ALA A 332 7.39 18.03 -20.00
N GLU A 333 8.17 18.99 -20.54
CA GLU A 333 8.23 19.24 -21.98
C GLU A 333 9.06 18.20 -22.74
N TYR A 334 9.91 17.44 -22.04
CA TYR A 334 10.90 16.53 -22.62
C TYR A 334 10.65 15.05 -22.34
N VAL A 335 10.08 14.73 -21.18
CA VAL A 335 9.83 13.34 -20.74
C VAL A 335 8.33 13.07 -20.63
N ASP A 336 7.93 11.79 -20.52
CA ASP A 336 6.51 11.47 -20.34
C ASP A 336 5.97 11.92 -18.97
N SER A 337 4.64 11.97 -18.85
CA SER A 337 3.98 12.47 -17.64
C SER A 337 4.30 11.66 -16.38
N THR A 338 4.60 10.36 -16.53
CA THR A 338 4.95 9.49 -15.42
C THR A 338 6.36 9.81 -14.93
N ASP A 339 7.33 9.86 -15.84
CA ASP A 339 8.72 10.22 -15.53
C ASP A 339 8.83 11.63 -14.90
N ALA A 340 8.09 12.60 -15.43
CA ALA A 340 8.05 13.96 -14.90
C ALA A 340 7.48 14.03 -13.48
N ALA A 341 6.40 13.30 -13.19
CA ALA A 341 5.81 13.24 -11.86
C ALA A 341 6.77 12.56 -10.87
N MET A 342 7.44 11.49 -11.28
CA MET A 342 8.37 10.74 -10.43
C MET A 342 9.63 11.51 -10.08
N ALA A 343 10.11 12.38 -10.97
CA ALA A 343 11.30 13.17 -10.75
C ALA A 343 11.26 13.99 -9.45
N GLN A 344 10.07 14.35 -8.95
CA GLN A 344 9.89 15.07 -7.69
C GLN A 344 10.55 14.35 -6.49
N ASN A 345 10.58 13.01 -6.50
CA ASN A 345 11.12 12.18 -5.41
C ASN A 345 12.65 12.19 -5.34
N TRP A 346 13.31 12.81 -6.32
CA TRP A 346 14.75 12.90 -6.43
C TRP A 346 15.28 14.26 -6.05
N LEU A 347 14.42 15.26 -5.95
CA LEU A 347 14.81 16.65 -5.82
C LEU A 347 15.06 17.00 -4.35
N VAL A 348 15.98 17.93 -4.14
CA VAL A 348 16.18 18.62 -2.86
C VAL A 348 16.09 20.12 -3.09
N ASP A 349 15.40 20.81 -2.19
CA ASP A 349 15.42 22.26 -2.16
C ASP A 349 16.79 22.77 -1.70
N GLU A 350 17.16 23.99 -2.12
CA GLU A 350 18.38 24.65 -1.62
C GLU A 350 18.41 24.60 -0.08
N GLU A 351 19.52 24.12 0.48
CA GLU A 351 19.78 24.25 1.92
C GLU A 351 19.58 25.73 2.33
N THR A 352 18.63 26.00 3.22
CA THR A 352 18.68 27.18 4.09
C THR A 352 19.81 27.07 5.10
#